data_AF-A0A1G3WJQ8-F1
#
_entry.id   AF-A0A1G3WJQ8-F1
#
_cell.length_a   1.000
_cell.length_b   1.000
_cell.length_c   1.000
_cell.angle_alpha   90.00
_cell.angle_beta   90.00
_cell.angle_gamma   90.00
#
_symmetry.space_group_name_H-M   'P 1'
#
loop_
_entity.id
_entity.type
_entity.pdbx_description
1 polymer ?
#
loop_
_entity_poly.entity_id
_entity_poly.type
_entity_poly.pdbx_seq_one_letter_code
_entity_poly.pdbx_strand_id
1 'polypeptide(L)'
;MKRVLWIALLLMNSMMLTACSGRATPLEDIDIALYDVLYDGDTYVLFVLEDIPEWQNSLCISLEDLDCETCCLDCTTPNCHIVRYDDAYYSLGDGVRLGLFDTYDLMEQGVPFACHGDEPS
;
A
#
# COMPACT_ATOMS: atom_id res chain seq x y z
N MET A 1 -19.15 42.60 -6.62
CA MET A 1 -18.95 41.93 -5.30
C MET A 1 -19.31 40.44 -5.32
N LYS A 2 -20.44 40.00 -5.88
CA LYS A 2 -20.81 38.56 -5.93
C LYS A 2 -19.76 37.63 -6.57
N ARG A 3 -19.08 38.05 -7.65
CA ARG A 3 -18.06 37.23 -8.35
C ARG A 3 -16.79 36.96 -7.53
N VAL A 4 -16.42 37.88 -6.65
CA VAL A 4 -15.24 37.73 -5.77
C VAL A 4 -15.52 36.72 -4.67
N LEU A 5 -16.77 36.67 -4.18
CA LEU A 5 -17.22 35.71 -3.18
C LEU A 5 -17.15 34.26 -3.71
N TRP A 6 -17.52 34.04 -4.98
CA TRP A 6 -17.46 32.72 -5.61
C TRP A 6 -16.03 32.20 -5.78
N ILE A 7 -15.10 33.09 -6.15
CA ILE A 7 -13.68 32.72 -6.32
C ILE A 7 -13.05 32.38 -4.97
N ALA A 8 -13.37 33.14 -3.91
CA ALA A 8 -12.90 32.83 -2.55
C ALA A 8 -13.46 31.50 -2.04
N LEU A 9 -14.73 31.18 -2.32
CA LEU A 9 -15.35 29.91 -1.92
C LEU A 9 -14.73 28.69 -2.64
N LEU A 10 -14.38 28.85 -3.92
CA LEU A 10 -13.68 27.85 -4.73
C LEU A 10 -12.25 27.59 -4.22
N LEU A 11 -11.51 28.66 -3.90
CA LEU A 11 -10.17 28.55 -3.30
C LEU A 11 -10.21 27.88 -1.94
N MET A 12 -11.20 28.21 -1.11
CA MET A 12 -11.34 27.64 0.24
C MET A 12 -11.73 26.16 0.21
N ASN A 13 -12.49 25.71 -0.80
CA ASN A 13 -12.76 24.27 -1.02
C ASN A 13 -11.53 23.52 -1.54
N SER A 14 -10.70 24.14 -2.37
CA SER A 14 -9.48 23.48 -2.90
C SER A 14 -8.46 23.15 -1.80
N MET A 15 -8.38 23.97 -0.74
CA MET A 15 -7.46 23.74 0.38
C MET A 15 -7.93 22.64 1.35
N MET A 16 -9.23 22.32 1.36
CA MET A 16 -9.75 21.25 2.23
C MET A 16 -9.64 19.86 1.61
N LEU A 17 -9.45 19.76 0.29
CA LEU A 17 -9.22 18.47 -0.40
C LEU A 17 -7.80 17.94 -0.23
N THR A 18 -6.84 18.78 0.17
CA THR A 18 -5.44 18.37 0.39
C THR A 18 -5.14 17.85 1.81
N ALA A 19 -6.14 17.78 2.71
CA ALA A 19 -5.92 17.53 4.14
C ALA A 19 -6.18 16.10 4.62
N CYS A 20 -6.53 15.15 3.75
CA CYS A 20 -6.80 13.76 4.13
C CYS A 20 -5.95 12.72 3.38
N SER A 21 -4.80 13.07 2.78
CA SER A 21 -3.83 12.04 2.38
C SER A 21 -2.84 11.84 3.53
N GLY A 22 -2.93 10.71 4.24
CA GLY A 22 -1.81 10.24 5.05
C GLY A 22 -0.56 10.26 4.17
N ARG A 23 0.45 11.05 4.52
CA ARG A 23 1.62 11.25 3.67
C ARG A 23 2.36 9.92 3.54
N ALA A 24 2.29 9.30 2.36
CA ALA A 24 3.21 8.24 1.97
C ALA A 24 4.64 8.79 2.00
N THR A 25 5.55 8.06 2.62
CA THR A 25 6.94 8.51 2.78
C THR A 25 7.82 7.58 1.94
N PRO A 26 8.57 8.11 0.96
CA PRO A 26 9.51 7.30 0.19
C PRO A 26 10.51 6.58 1.11
N LEU A 27 10.84 5.35 0.77
CA LEU A 27 11.92 4.61 1.39
C LEU A 27 13.26 5.13 0.86
N GLU A 28 14.21 5.31 1.77
CA GLU A 28 15.58 5.71 1.46
C GLU A 28 16.49 4.47 1.44
N ASP A 29 17.61 4.56 0.73
CA ASP A 29 18.69 3.56 0.70
C ASP A 29 18.24 2.12 0.32
N ILE A 30 17.27 2.01 -0.58
CA ILE A 30 16.84 0.73 -1.14
C ILE A 30 17.90 0.17 -2.11
N ASP A 31 18.41 -1.01 -1.81
CA ASP A 31 19.21 -1.81 -2.74
C ASP A 31 18.29 -2.69 -3.60
N ILE A 32 17.91 -2.17 -4.77
CA ILE A 32 16.96 -2.85 -5.68
C ILE A 32 17.52 -4.16 -6.25
N ALA A 33 18.83 -4.39 -6.18
CA ALA A 33 19.45 -5.61 -6.67
C ALA A 33 19.14 -6.83 -5.80
N LEU A 34 18.56 -6.63 -4.61
CA LEU A 34 18.11 -7.69 -3.71
C LEU A 34 16.67 -8.14 -3.96
N TYR A 35 16.00 -7.55 -4.96
CA TYR A 35 14.58 -7.74 -5.20
C TYR A 35 14.31 -8.26 -6.61
N ASP A 36 13.35 -9.18 -6.67
CA ASP A 36 12.71 -9.62 -7.91
C ASP A 36 11.47 -8.79 -8.21
N VAL A 37 11.17 -8.65 -9.50
CA VAL A 37 9.91 -8.05 -9.96
C VAL A 37 8.79 -9.08 -9.84
N LEU A 38 7.81 -8.79 -8.98
CA LEU A 38 6.62 -9.61 -8.80
C LEU A 38 5.51 -9.22 -9.79
N TYR A 39 5.34 -7.92 -10.02
CA TYR A 39 4.38 -7.38 -10.98
C TYR A 39 4.93 -6.11 -11.64
N ASP A 40 4.77 -6.01 -12.96
CA ASP A 40 5.20 -4.87 -13.79
C ASP A 40 3.99 -4.30 -14.52
N GLY A 41 3.37 -3.28 -13.91
CA GLY A 41 2.20 -2.59 -14.45
C GLY A 41 2.54 -1.20 -14.99
N ASP A 42 1.61 -0.64 -15.75
CA ASP A 42 1.79 0.69 -16.35
C ASP A 42 1.89 1.82 -15.31
N THR A 43 1.27 1.63 -14.14
CA THR A 43 1.21 2.65 -13.08
C THR A 43 2.29 2.48 -12.02
N TYR A 44 2.60 1.23 -11.64
CA TYR A 44 3.56 0.91 -10.60
C TYR A 44 4.20 -0.46 -10.86
N VAL A 45 5.34 -0.69 -10.21
CA VAL A 45 6.02 -1.98 -10.22
C VAL A 45 6.11 -2.48 -8.78
N LEU A 46 5.71 -3.74 -8.57
CA LEU A 46 5.79 -4.41 -7.28
C LEU A 46 7.01 -5.32 -7.27
N PHE A 47 7.79 -5.21 -6.20
CA PHE A 47 9.00 -5.98 -5.97
C PHE A 47 8.84 -6.85 -4.74
N VAL A 48 9.53 -7.99 -4.74
CA VAL A 48 9.65 -8.92 -3.62
C VAL A 48 11.12 -9.20 -3.35
N LEU A 49 11.52 -9.22 -2.08
CA LEU A 49 12.90 -9.52 -1.69
C LEU A 49 13.23 -10.99 -2.02
N GLU A 50 14.35 -11.26 -2.69
CA GLU A 50 14.76 -12.60 -3.15
C GLU A 50 14.85 -13.61 -2.00
N ASP A 51 15.54 -13.22 -0.93
CA ASP A 51 15.76 -14.05 0.26
C ASP A 51 15.10 -13.40 1.49
N ILE A 52 13.89 -13.83 1.81
CA ILE A 52 13.17 -13.37 3.01
C ILE A 52 13.82 -14.02 4.26
N PRO A 53 14.40 -13.23 5.18
CA PRO A 53 15.05 -13.79 6.37
C PRO A 53 14.04 -14.49 7.30
N GLU A 54 14.37 -15.68 7.82
CA GLU A 54 13.51 -16.51 8.68
C GLU A 54 13.00 -15.83 9.98
N TRP A 55 13.55 -14.67 10.38
CA TRP A 55 13.35 -14.05 11.71
C TRP A 55 12.53 -12.76 11.70
N GLN A 56 11.50 -12.66 10.86
CA GLN A 56 10.74 -11.42 10.70
C GLN A 56 9.30 -11.57 11.27
N ASN A 57 8.60 -10.48 11.63
CA ASN A 57 7.30 -10.44 12.35
C ASN A 57 6.09 -10.02 11.48
N SER A 58 5.02 -10.82 11.38
CA SER A 58 3.91 -10.66 10.41
C SER A 58 3.06 -9.40 10.64
N LEU A 59 2.70 -8.69 9.56
CA LEU A 59 1.77 -7.56 9.55
C LEU A 59 0.36 -7.98 9.10
N CYS A 60 -0.61 -8.00 10.02
CA CYS A 60 -2.01 -8.27 9.67
C CYS A 60 -2.75 -7.04 9.13
N ILE A 61 -3.44 -7.18 7.99
CA ILE A 61 -4.40 -6.21 7.47
C ILE A 61 -5.78 -6.89 7.49
N SER A 62 -6.74 -6.37 8.25
CA SER A 62 -8.09 -6.93 8.30
C SER A 62 -8.91 -6.48 7.08
N LEU A 63 -9.54 -7.43 6.38
CA LEU A 63 -10.54 -7.17 5.35
C LEU A 63 -11.94 -7.19 5.97
N GLU A 64 -12.70 -6.09 5.88
CA GLU A 64 -14.07 -6.03 6.42
C GLU A 64 -15.11 -6.78 5.56
N ASP A 65 -14.80 -7.11 4.29
CA ASP A 65 -15.74 -7.70 3.32
C ASP A 65 -15.71 -9.24 3.22
N LEU A 66 -14.88 -9.93 4.02
CA LEU A 66 -14.88 -11.39 4.12
C LEU A 66 -15.54 -11.80 5.44
N ASP A 67 -16.74 -12.39 5.34
CA ASP A 67 -17.54 -12.96 6.45
C ASP A 67 -16.67 -13.78 7.42
N CYS A 68 -16.16 -13.13 8.47
CA CYS A 68 -15.41 -13.74 9.58
C CYS A 68 -14.00 -14.27 9.27
N GLU A 69 -13.34 -13.80 8.20
CA GLU A 69 -11.94 -14.18 7.91
C GLU A 69 -11.00 -12.97 8.01
N THR A 70 -10.05 -13.03 8.94
CA THR A 70 -8.94 -12.06 8.95
C THR A 70 -7.84 -12.57 8.03
N CYS A 71 -7.72 -11.99 6.84
CA CYS A 71 -6.62 -12.29 5.92
C CYS A 71 -5.38 -11.46 6.24
N CYS A 72 -4.44 -12.03 6.99
CA CYS A 72 -3.16 -11.40 7.23
C CYS A 72 -2.27 -11.55 5.99
N LEU A 73 -1.70 -10.45 5.52
CA LEU A 73 -0.59 -10.51 4.59
C LEU A 73 0.61 -11.02 5.41
N ASP A 74 1.09 -12.22 5.13
CA ASP A 74 2.18 -12.82 5.90
C ASP A 74 3.50 -12.20 5.42
N CYS A 75 3.69 -10.92 5.70
CA CYS A 75 4.94 -10.23 5.42
C CYS A 75 5.43 -9.57 6.69
N THR A 76 6.67 -9.90 6.95
CA THR A 76 7.23 -9.92 8.27
C THR A 76 8.18 -8.73 8.51
N THR A 77 8.33 -7.84 7.53
CA THR A 77 8.84 -6.46 7.68
C THR A 77 8.24 -5.51 6.63
N PRO A 78 8.23 -4.19 6.86
CA PRO A 78 7.73 -3.18 5.91
C PRO A 78 8.41 -3.15 4.53
N ASN A 79 9.50 -3.91 4.34
CA ASN A 79 10.34 -3.86 3.14
C ASN A 79 10.50 -5.21 2.43
N CYS A 80 9.81 -6.30 2.83
CA CYS A 80 9.81 -7.53 2.03
C CYS A 80 9.17 -7.32 0.64
N HIS A 81 8.19 -6.43 0.59
CA HIS A 81 7.55 -5.98 -0.62
C HIS A 81 7.63 -4.46 -0.69
N ILE A 82 8.11 -3.95 -1.83
CA ILE A 82 8.22 -2.52 -2.09
C ILE A 82 7.58 -2.19 -3.43
N VAL A 83 7.12 -0.95 -3.55
CA VAL A 83 6.41 -0.45 -4.73
C VAL A 83 7.22 0.68 -5.34
N ARG A 84 7.52 0.60 -6.64
CA ARG A 84 8.03 1.74 -7.41
C ARG A 84 6.88 2.50 -8.04
N TYR A 85 6.74 3.77 -7.69
CA TYR A 85 5.75 4.69 -8.22
C TYR A 85 6.36 6.09 -8.31
N ASP A 86 6.13 6.81 -9.41
CA ASP A 86 6.64 8.17 -9.63
C ASP A 86 8.14 8.35 -9.30
N ASP A 87 8.97 7.44 -9.83
CA ASP A 87 10.44 7.38 -9.63
C ASP A 87 10.92 7.23 -8.16
N ALA A 88 10.04 6.84 -7.24
CA ALA A 88 10.35 6.57 -5.84
C ALA A 88 9.91 5.18 -5.39
N TYR A 89 10.51 4.68 -4.31
CA TYR A 89 10.15 3.41 -3.69
C TYR A 89 9.33 3.64 -2.42
N TYR A 90 8.31 2.83 -2.21
CA TYR A 90 7.39 2.91 -1.08
C TYR A 90 7.20 1.54 -0.45
N SER A 91 6.84 1.53 0.84
CA SER A 91 6.32 0.32 1.47
C SER A 91 4.97 -0.07 0.86
N LEU A 92 4.61 -1.35 0.95
CA LEU A 92 3.32 -1.84 0.49
C LEU A 92 2.13 -1.06 1.09
N GLY A 93 2.20 -0.76 2.40
CA GLY A 93 1.15 -0.01 3.09
C GLY A 93 1.01 1.44 2.59
N ASP A 94 2.12 2.07 2.19
CA ASP A 94 2.07 3.39 1.55
C ASP A 94 1.53 3.30 0.11
N GLY A 95 1.77 2.20 -0.61
CA GLY A 95 1.12 1.93 -1.90
C GLY A 95 -0.41 1.87 -1.80
N VAL A 96 -0.95 1.23 -0.75
CA VAL A 96 -2.40 1.23 -0.46
C VAL A 96 -2.89 2.65 -0.14
N ARG A 97 -2.16 3.41 0.69
CA ARG A 97 -2.53 4.81 1.02
C ARG A 97 -2.51 5.75 -0.18
N LEU A 98 -1.65 5.47 -1.15
CA LEU A 98 -1.58 6.17 -2.44
C LEU A 98 -2.70 5.73 -3.40
N GLY A 99 -3.48 4.70 -3.06
CA GLY A 99 -4.56 4.18 -3.89
C GLY A 99 -4.04 3.49 -5.16
N LEU A 100 -2.84 2.92 -5.12
CA LEU A 100 -2.24 2.23 -6.26
C LEU A 100 -2.87 0.85 -6.50
N PHE A 101 -3.29 0.20 -5.42
CA PHE A 101 -3.89 -1.12 -5.40
C PHE A 101 -4.68 -1.31 -4.11
N ASP A 102 -5.61 -2.26 -4.14
CA ASP A 102 -6.25 -2.82 -2.95
C ASP A 102 -5.73 -4.24 -2.63
N THR A 103 -6.34 -4.88 -1.64
CA THR A 103 -5.93 -6.24 -1.23
C THR A 103 -6.21 -7.30 -2.29
N TYR A 104 -7.29 -7.17 -3.07
CA TYR A 104 -7.63 -8.12 -4.12
C TYR A 104 -6.63 -8.03 -5.27
N ASP A 105 -6.23 -6.82 -5.66
CA ASP A 105 -5.18 -6.60 -6.65
C ASP A 105 -3.88 -7.32 -6.26
N LEU A 106 -3.48 -7.21 -4.99
CA LEU A 106 -2.26 -7.87 -4.47
C LEU A 106 -2.38 -9.40 -4.48
N MET A 107 -3.56 -9.95 -4.16
CA MET A 107 -3.82 -11.39 -4.24
C MET A 107 -3.70 -11.90 -5.68
N GLU A 108 -4.26 -11.17 -6.65
CA GLU A 108 -4.16 -11.52 -8.07
C GLU A 108 -2.72 -11.42 -8.59
N GLN A 109 -1.92 -10.49 -8.04
CA GLN A 109 -0.52 -10.28 -8.38
C GLN A 109 0.43 -11.30 -7.74
N GLY A 110 -0.10 -12.24 -6.97
CA GLY A 110 0.68 -13.33 -6.38
C GLY A 110 1.37 -12.99 -5.07
N VAL A 111 0.98 -11.89 -4.41
CA VAL A 111 1.42 -11.63 -3.03
C VAL A 111 0.77 -12.68 -2.12
N PRO A 112 1.54 -13.41 -1.31
CA PRO A 112 0.97 -14.44 -0.44
C PRO A 112 0.17 -13.82 0.70
N PHE A 113 -1.07 -14.29 0.87
CA PHE A 113 -1.93 -13.98 2.01
C PHE A 113 -2.21 -15.25 2.81
N ALA A 114 -2.17 -15.14 4.14
CA ALA A 114 -2.62 -16.15 5.06
C ALA A 114 -3.98 -15.73 5.64
N CYS A 115 -5.06 -16.38 5.21
CA CYS A 115 -6.37 -16.18 5.80
C CYS A 115 -6.54 -17.05 7.04
N HIS A 116 -6.77 -16.39 8.18
CA HIS A 116 -7.13 -17.04 9.43
C HIS A 116 -8.63 -16.81 9.65
N GLY A 117 -9.41 -17.88 9.50
CA GLY A 117 -10.77 -17.93 10.01
C GLY A 117 -10.74 -18.08 11.53
N ASP A 118 -11.75 -17.53 12.21
CA ASP A 118 -12.02 -17.88 13.61
C ASP A 118 -12.34 -19.38 13.69
N GLU A 119 -11.34 -20.25 13.92
CA GLU A 119 -11.63 -21.58 14.41
C GLU A 119 -12.09 -21.44 15.88
N PRO A 120 -13.35 -21.79 16.22
CA PRO A 120 -13.79 -21.77 17.60
C PRO A 120 -13.03 -22.86 18.37
N SER A 121 -12.12 -22.42 19.24
CA SER A 121 -11.44 -23.24 20.25
C SER A 121 -12.42 -23.84 21.27
#